data_AF-A0A9D2QTZ5-F1
#
_entry.id   AF-A0A9D2QTZ5-F1
#
_cell.length_a   1.000
_cell.length_b   1.000
_cell.length_c   1.000
_cell.angle_alpha   90.00
_cell.angle_beta   90.00
_cell.angle_gamma   90.00
#
_symmetry.space_group_name_H-M   'P 1'
#
loop_
_entity.id
_entity.type
_entity.pdbx_description
1 polymer ?
#
loop_
_entity_poly.entity_id
_entity_poly.type
_entity_poly.pdbx_seq_one_letter_code
_entity_poly.pdbx_strand_id
1 'polypeptide(L)'
;MAAGNEAILSNEKKFTVFQYDRYVIRFKAPYSLERYTKVKEWDHGYLVVMAKYVHNDKEEEEYIDLVPILENLYFDAEAFLAPIKKVRVADDRCEESGR
;
A
#
# COMPACT_ATOMS: atom_id res chain seq x y z
N MET A 1 -13.17 0.53 15.85
CA MET A 1 -14.03 0.87 14.68
C MET A 1 -13.37 0.23 13.46
N ALA A 2 -14.12 -0.56 12.70
CA ALA A 2 -13.69 -1.41 11.58
C ALA A 2 -12.39 -2.20 11.84
N ALA A 3 -12.49 -3.36 12.51
CA ALA A 3 -11.52 -4.44 12.33
C ALA A 3 -11.71 -5.02 10.92
N GLY A 4 -11.38 -4.22 9.93
CA GLY A 4 -11.48 -4.57 8.53
C GLY A 4 -10.26 -5.41 8.18
N ASN A 5 -10.49 -6.58 7.61
CA ASN A 5 -9.48 -7.40 6.94
C ASN A 5 -8.93 -6.70 5.67
N GLU A 6 -8.73 -5.39 5.74
CA GLU A 6 -8.33 -4.49 4.67
C GLU A 6 -7.12 -3.70 5.12
N ALA A 7 -6.07 -3.74 4.31
CA ALA A 7 -4.90 -2.89 4.51
C ALA A 7 -4.99 -1.63 3.65
N ILE A 8 -4.23 -0.62 4.04
CA ILE A 8 -4.15 0.67 3.37
C ILE A 8 -2.74 0.85 2.83
N LEU A 9 -2.63 1.15 1.54
CA LEU A 9 -1.40 1.56 0.88
C LEU A 9 -1.42 3.08 0.67
N SER A 10 -0.37 3.76 1.08
CA SER A 10 -0.19 5.19 0.83
C SER A 10 1.28 5.49 0.54
N ASN A 11 1.58 6.72 0.11
CA ASN A 11 2.96 7.17 0.02
C ASN A 11 3.19 8.36 0.95
N GLU A 12 4.34 8.38 1.59
CA GLU A 12 4.82 9.49 2.39
C GLU A 12 6.20 9.89 1.87
N LYS A 13 6.24 10.96 1.08
CA LYS A 13 7.47 11.49 0.47
C LYS A 13 8.19 10.41 -0.36
N LYS A 14 9.25 9.82 0.19
CA LYS A 14 10.12 8.80 -0.44
C LYS A 14 9.88 7.39 0.11
N PHE A 15 8.77 7.19 0.81
CA PHE A 15 8.41 5.93 1.42
C PHE A 15 7.03 5.50 0.96
N THR A 16 6.90 4.21 0.72
CA THR A 16 5.61 3.55 0.64
C THR A 16 5.23 3.11 2.02
N VAL A 17 3.99 3.39 2.39
CA VAL A 17 3.44 3.12 3.71
C VAL A 17 2.33 2.10 3.56
N PHE A 18 2.54 0.94 4.14
CA PHE A 18 1.55 -0.13 4.24
C PHE A 18 1.04 -0.21 5.67
N GLN A 19 -0.23 0.08 5.87
CA GLN A 19 -0.87 0.07 7.17
C GLN A 19 -1.91 -1.05 7.25
N TYR A 20 -1.80 -1.86 8.30
CA TYR A 20 -2.78 -2.89 8.61
C TYR A 20 -2.93 -3.01 10.12
N ASP A 21 -4.18 -2.94 10.61
CA ASP A 21 -4.49 -2.90 12.03
C ASP A 21 -3.68 -1.79 12.75
N ARG A 22 -2.89 -2.15 13.77
CA ARG A 22 -1.97 -1.24 14.49
C ARG A 22 -0.60 -1.09 13.85
N TYR A 23 -0.29 -1.84 12.80
CA TYR A 23 1.04 -1.86 12.19
C TYR A 23 1.13 -0.86 11.04
N VAL A 24 2.22 -0.10 11.03
CA VAL A 24 2.56 0.85 9.97
C VAL A 24 3.95 0.49 9.47
N ILE A 25 4.00 -0.16 8.31
CA ILE A 25 5.24 -0.61 7.67
C ILE A 25 5.63 0.43 6.64
N ARG A 26 6.87 0.90 6.70
CA ARG A 26 7.41 1.90 5.78
C ARG A 26 8.64 1.35 5.09
N PHE A 27 8.64 1.38 3.77
CA PHE A 27 9.77 0.93 2.96
C PHE A 27 10.09 1.96 1.89
N LYS A 28 11.34 1.92 1.41
CA LYS A 28 11.86 2.94 0.51
C LYS A 28 11.17 2.84 -0.86
N ALA A 29 10.58 3.94 -1.30
CA ALA A 29 10.02 4.09 -2.62
C ALA A 29 10.98 4.91 -3.51
N PRO A 30 10.87 4.79 -4.84
CA PRO A 30 11.58 5.69 -5.75
C PRO A 30 11.20 7.15 -5.47
N TYR A 31 12.19 8.05 -5.52
CA TYR A 31 12.00 9.48 -5.22
C TYR A 31 11.06 10.19 -6.21
N SER A 32 10.91 9.61 -7.40
CA SER A 32 10.04 10.09 -8.46
C SER A 32 8.58 9.66 -8.27
N LEU A 33 8.27 8.77 -7.31
CA LEU A 33 6.91 8.35 -7.03
C LEU A 33 6.12 9.51 -6.41
N GLU A 34 5.08 9.95 -7.11
CA GLU A 34 4.21 11.02 -6.66
C GLU A 34 3.11 10.47 -5.74
N ARG A 35 2.38 9.45 -6.21
CA ARG A 35 1.36 8.74 -5.44
C ARG A 35 1.01 7.40 -6.08
N TYR A 36 0.45 6.51 -5.27
CA TYR A 36 -0.35 5.39 -5.76
C TYR A 36 -1.75 5.88 -6.09
N THR A 37 -2.36 5.33 -7.14
CA THR A 37 -3.70 5.74 -7.57
C THR A 37 -4.71 4.60 -7.47
N LYS A 38 -4.26 3.35 -7.64
CA LYS A 38 -5.15 2.18 -7.57
C LYS A 38 -4.39 0.91 -7.20
N VAL A 39 -5.04 0.03 -6.45
CA VAL A 39 -4.63 -1.39 -6.33
C VAL A 39 -5.34 -2.19 -7.40
N LYS A 40 -4.58 -2.85 -8.28
CA LYS A 40 -5.11 -3.76 -9.31
C LYS A 40 -5.31 -5.17 -8.77
N GLU A 41 -4.32 -5.67 -8.04
CA GLU A 41 -4.30 -7.04 -7.54
C GLU A 41 -3.63 -7.09 -6.17
N TRP A 42 -4.12 -8.02 -5.36
CA TRP A 42 -3.56 -8.39 -4.06
C TRP A 42 -3.58 -9.91 -3.98
N ASP A 43 -2.39 -10.50 -3.85
CA ASP A 43 -2.21 -11.94 -3.68
C ASP A 43 -1.25 -12.20 -2.52
N HIS A 44 -1.81 -12.32 -1.32
CA HIS A 44 -1.13 -12.78 -0.10
C HIS A 44 0.31 -12.25 0.12
N GLY A 45 0.51 -10.93 -0.05
CA GLY A 45 1.82 -10.28 0.08
C GLY A 45 2.35 -9.66 -1.21
N TYR A 46 1.86 -10.12 -2.36
CA TYR A 46 2.15 -9.52 -3.65
C TYR A 46 1.07 -8.49 -4.01
N LEU A 47 1.49 -7.27 -4.36
CA LEU A 47 0.62 -6.22 -4.86
C LEU A 47 0.97 -5.86 -6.30
N VAL A 48 -0.08 -5.64 -7.09
CA VAL A 48 -0.01 -4.92 -8.36
C VAL A 48 -0.74 -3.59 -8.20
N VAL A 49 -0.07 -2.47 -8.43
CA VAL A 49 -0.62 -1.13 -8.22
C VAL A 49 -0.37 -0.23 -9.42
N MET A 50 -1.24 0.77 -9.58
CA MET A 50 -0.98 1.89 -10.47
C MET A 50 -0.29 3.01 -9.69
N ALA A 51 0.83 3.45 -10.20
CA ALA A 51 1.69 4.48 -9.62
C ALA A 51 1.82 5.65 -10.59
N LYS A 52 1.70 6.86 -10.07
CA LYS A 52 1.95 8.11 -10.81
C LYS A 52 3.35 8.61 -10.45
N TYR A 53 4.15 8.86 -11.48
CA TYR A 53 5.52 9.34 -11.35
C TYR A 53 5.66 10.77 -11.85
N VAL A 54 6.55 11.55 -11.21
CA VAL A 54 6.78 12.98 -11.54
C VAL A 54 7.23 13.18 -12.98
N HIS A 55 8.02 12.25 -13.52
CA HIS A 55 8.61 12.36 -14.86
C HIS A 55 7.78 11.68 -15.96
N ASN A 56 6.64 11.07 -15.62
CA ASN A 56 5.82 10.37 -16.58
C ASN A 56 4.39 10.89 -16.53
N ASP A 57 3.84 11.29 -17.67
CA ASP A 57 2.45 11.71 -17.80
C ASP A 57 1.46 10.56 -17.57
N LYS A 58 1.86 9.32 -17.86
CA LYS A 58 1.02 8.14 -17.69
C LYS A 58 1.29 7.45 -16.35
N GLU A 59 0.25 6.82 -15.82
CA GLU A 59 0.39 5.91 -14.70
C GLU A 59 1.12 4.64 -15.15
N GLU A 60 1.99 4.12 -14.30
CA GLU A 60 2.75 2.89 -14.54
C GLU A 60 2.27 1.80 -13.59
N GLU A 61 2.32 0.56 -14.06
CA GLU A 61 2.06 -0.61 -13.23
C GLU A 61 3.31 -0.97 -12.42
N GLU A 62 3.16 -1.03 -11.11
CA GLU A 62 4.22 -1.37 -10.18
C GLU A 62 3.87 -2.64 -9.40
N TYR A 63 4.88 -3.47 -9.20
CA TYR A 63 4.79 -4.73 -8.47
C TYR A 63 5.54 -4.60 -7.15
N ILE A 64 4.86 -4.90 -6.05
CA ILE A 64 5.42 -4.78 -4.70
C ILE A 64 5.31 -6.13 -4.01
N ASP A 65 6.44 -6.66 -3.55
CA ASP A 65 6.47 -7.85 -2.71
C ASP A 65 6.72 -7.45 -1.25
N LEU A 66 5.71 -7.69 -0.41
CA LEU A 66 5.76 -7.40 1.02
C LEU A 66 6.49 -8.48 1.82
N VAL A 67 6.59 -9.72 1.31
CA VAL A 67 7.20 -10.84 2.04
C VAL A 67 8.64 -10.53 2.47
N PRO A 68 9.57 -10.16 1.57
CA PRO A 68 10.95 -9.86 1.98
C PRO A 68 11.04 -8.63 2.89
N ILE A 69 10.10 -7.70 2.80
CA ILE A 69 10.08 -6.50 3.66
C ILE A 69 9.67 -6.91 5.09
N LEU A 70 8.67 -7.76 5.23
CA LEU A 70 8.19 -8.29 6.51
C LEU A 70 9.23 -9.17 7.18
N GLU A 71 9.87 -10.07 6.42
CA GLU A 71 10.93 -10.94 6.93
C GLU A 71 12.14 -10.15 7.45
N ASN A 72 12.55 -9.10 6.73
CA ASN A 72 13.63 -8.21 7.17
C ASN A 72 13.28 -7.43 8.45
N LEU A 73 11.98 -7.28 8.74
CA LEU A 73 11.47 -6.68 9.98
C LEU A 73 11.22 -7.73 11.08
N TYR A 74 11.62 -8.98 10.86
CA TYR A 74 11.42 -10.12 11.77
C TYR A 74 9.95 -10.47 12.03
N PHE A 75 9.06 -10.19 11.07
CA PHE A 75 7.67 -10.65 11.11
C PHE A 75 7.55 -12.05 10.50
N ASP A 76 6.59 -12.82 11.02
CA ASP A 76 6.04 -13.97 10.30
C ASP A 76 5.13 -13.42 9.19
N ALA A 77 5.66 -13.37 7.96
CA ALA A 77 4.96 -12.79 6.83
C ALA A 77 3.65 -13.51 6.55
N GLU A 78 3.64 -14.84 6.61
CA GLU A 78 2.43 -15.63 6.34
C GLU A 78 1.34 -15.34 7.37
N ALA A 79 1.67 -15.39 8.66
CA ALA A 79 0.72 -15.11 9.73
C ALA A 79 0.20 -13.66 9.72
N PHE A 80 1.07 -12.70 9.33
CA PHE A 80 0.71 -11.29 9.24
C PHE A 80 -0.23 -11.01 8.06
N LEU A 81 0.00 -11.65 6.91
CA LEU A 81 -0.72 -11.42 5.66
C LEU A 81 -2.02 -12.23 5.58
N ALA A 82 -2.09 -13.40 6.21
CA ALA A 82 -3.26 -14.29 6.21
C ALA A 82 -4.61 -13.61 6.52
N PRO A 83 -4.74 -12.70 7.50
CA PRO A 83 -6.01 -12.06 7.77
C PRO A 83 -6.36 -10.93 6.79
N ILE A 84 -5.45 -10.49 5.91
CA ILE A 84 -5.66 -9.38 4.97
C ILE A 84 -6.31 -9.89 3.68
N LYS A 85 -7.57 -9.53 3.47
CA LYS A 85 -8.37 -9.96 2.31
C LYS A 85 -8.28 -9.01 1.12
N LYS A 86 -7.96 -7.74 1.35
CA LYS A 86 -7.86 -6.73 0.30
C LYS A 86 -6.98 -5.57 0.74
N VAL A 87 -6.47 -4.83 -0.24
CA VAL A 87 -5.73 -3.59 -0.02
C VAL A 87 -6.38 -2.48 -0.83
N ARG A 88 -6.47 -1.29 -0.24
CA ARG A 88 -6.90 -0.08 -0.94
C ARG A 88 -5.83 1.00 -0.84
N VAL A 89 -5.79 1.89 -1.83
CA VAL A 89 -5.01 3.12 -1.71
C VAL A 89 -5.73 4.06 -0.75
N ALA A 90 -4.99 4.76 0.10
CA ALA A 90 -5.55 5.85 0.91
C ALA A 90 -6.11 6.92 -0.04
N ASP A 91 -7.43 7.12 -0.03
CA ASP A 91 -8.05 8.16 -0.82
C ASP A 91 -7.81 9.51 -0.13
N ASP A 92 -7.20 10.46 -0.84
CA ASP A 92 -6.99 11.84 -0.37
C ASP A 92 -8.33 12.60 -0.24
N ARG A 93 -9.44 12.05 -0.77
CA ARG A 93 -10.78 12.60 -0.65
C ARG A 93 -11.56 11.84 0.41
N CYS A 94 -11.41 12.31 1.64
CA CYS A 94 -12.58 12.47 2.47
C CYS A 94 -13.44 13.54 1.79
N GLU A 95 -14.30 13.16 0.83
CA GLU A 95 -15.41 14.05 0.48
C GLU A 95 -16.21 14.22 1.77
N GLU A 96 -16.13 15.42 2.35
CA GLU A 96 -17.13 15.86 3.31
C GLU A 96 -18.48 15.49 2.72
N SER A 97 -19.15 14.52 3.34
CA SER A 97 -20.57 14.31 3.13
C SER A 97 -21.25 15.57 3.66
N GLY A 98 -21.29 16.57 2.77
CA GLY A 98 -22.04 17.79 2.92
C GLY A 98 -23.50 17.40 3.10
N ARG A 99 -24.02 17.83 4.24
CA ARG A 99 -25.41 17.79 4.68
C ARG A 99 -26.43 18.13 3.59
#